data_AF-A0A9W3KD94-F1
#
_entry.id   AF-A0A9W3KD94-F1
#
_cell.length_a   1.000
_cell.length_b   1.000
_cell.length_c   1.000
_cell.angle_alpha   90.00
_cell.angle_beta   90.00
_cell.angle_gamma   90.00
#
_symmetry.space_group_name_H-M   'P 1'
#
loop_
_entity.id
_entity.type
_entity.pdbx_description
1 polymer ?
#
loop_
_entity_poly.entity_id
_entity_poly.type
_entity_poly.pdbx_seq_one_letter_code
_entity_poly.pdbx_strand_id
1 'polypeptide(L)'
;MDIESVLKSLIPLGSALLGGYITYRMNRAKEKKEADKKQLESLFELQKINFKLLSSFTDCLLILDKYALLPTEKEDYDIDKVTRRIFECSNELAELNVISLSHAIHINKDIFKLVKETHLETRLLFPGIQKSNPNMVNGVVRTYSDENKNGLNLAIEKIALLQNTLILMEENYVERYIK
;
A
#
# COMPACT_ATOMS: atom_id res chain seq x y z
N MET A 1 -35.34 -61.23 -7.31
CA MET A 1 -34.52 -60.01 -7.43
C MET A 1 -33.37 -60.19 -6.46
N ASP A 2 -32.16 -60.39 -6.97
CA ASP A 2 -31.02 -60.84 -6.20
C ASP A 2 -30.33 -59.64 -5.53
N ILE A 3 -30.38 -59.58 -4.20
CA ILE A 3 -29.82 -58.49 -3.38
C ILE A 3 -28.31 -58.38 -3.61
N GLU A 4 -27.65 -59.49 -3.94
CA GLU A 4 -26.22 -59.59 -4.19
C GLU A 4 -25.80 -58.90 -5.51
N SER A 5 -26.68 -58.92 -6.52
CA SER A 5 -26.52 -58.21 -7.78
C SER A 5 -26.65 -56.68 -7.61
N VAL A 6 -27.54 -56.22 -6.73
CA VAL A 6 -27.74 -54.80 -6.41
C VAL A 6 -26.59 -54.24 -5.57
N LEU A 7 -26.04 -55.03 -4.64
CA LEU A 7 -24.85 -54.66 -3.87
C LEU A 7 -23.60 -54.54 -4.74
N LYS A 8 -23.39 -55.48 -5.69
CA LYS A 8 -22.28 -55.42 -6.64
C LYS A 8 -22.37 -54.24 -7.62
N SER A 9 -23.57 -53.74 -7.93
CA SER A 9 -23.75 -52.56 -8.78
C SER A 9 -23.64 -51.22 -8.03
N LEU A 10 -23.77 -51.21 -6.70
CA LEU A 10 -23.58 -50.04 -5.84
C LEU A 10 -22.12 -49.77 -5.48
N ILE A 11 -21.26 -50.79 -5.47
CA ILE A 11 -19.82 -50.68 -5.20
C ILE A 11 -19.11 -49.72 -6.18
N PRO A 12 -19.30 -49.83 -7.52
CA PRO A 12 -18.68 -48.91 -8.48
C PRO A 12 -19.13 -47.45 -8.29
N LEU A 13 -20.40 -47.25 -7.93
CA LEU A 13 -20.98 -45.94 -7.62
C LEU A 13 -20.36 -45.30 -6.37
N GLY A 14 -20.16 -46.08 -5.31
CA GLY A 14 -19.51 -45.62 -4.07
C GLY A 14 -18.06 -45.17 -4.30
N SER A 15 -17.27 -45.95 -5.05
CA SER A 15 -15.88 -45.60 -5.39
C SER A 15 -15.78 -44.42 -6.36
N ALA A 16 -16.70 -44.26 -7.31
CA ALA A 16 -16.74 -43.10 -8.20
C ALA A 16 -17.16 -41.81 -7.48
N LEU A 17 -18.12 -41.89 -6.55
CA LEU A 17 -18.53 -40.77 -5.70
C LEU A 17 -17.43 -40.36 -4.71
N LEU A 18 -16.76 -41.33 -4.09
CA LEU A 18 -15.59 -41.07 -3.23
C LEU A 18 -14.43 -40.48 -4.03
N GLY A 19 -14.14 -41.01 -5.22
CA GLY A 19 -13.11 -40.48 -6.12
C GLY A 19 -13.41 -39.05 -6.57
N GLY A 20 -14.68 -38.77 -6.91
CA GLY A 20 -15.15 -37.42 -7.24
C GLY A 20 -15.07 -36.46 -6.07
N TYR A 21 -15.40 -36.90 -4.86
CA TYR A 21 -15.32 -36.11 -3.64
C TYR A 21 -13.88 -35.78 -3.23
N ILE A 22 -12.96 -36.74 -3.32
CA ILE A 22 -11.54 -36.54 -3.06
C ILE A 22 -10.96 -35.55 -4.08
N THR A 23 -11.26 -35.73 -5.36
CA THR A 23 -10.80 -34.84 -6.44
C THR A 23 -11.34 -33.43 -6.25
N TYR A 24 -12.62 -33.29 -5.90
CA TYR A 24 -13.23 -31.99 -5.59
C TYR A 24 -12.55 -31.31 -4.39
N ARG A 25 -12.31 -32.04 -3.29
CA ARG A 25 -11.59 -31.51 -2.13
C ARG A 25 -10.16 -31.10 -2.47
N MET A 26 -9.43 -31.91 -3.25
CA MET A 26 -8.07 -31.59 -3.69
C MET A 26 -8.05 -30.34 -4.57
N ASN A 27 -8.97 -30.20 -5.51
CA ASN A 27 -9.07 -29.01 -6.36
C ASN A 27 -9.40 -27.76 -5.54
N ARG A 28 -10.36 -27.84 -4.61
CA ARG A 28 -10.64 -26.73 -3.68
C ARG A 28 -9.44 -26.35 -2.81
N ALA A 29 -8.67 -27.33 -2.33
CA ALA A 29 -7.48 -27.05 -1.54
C ALA A 29 -6.41 -26.34 -2.37
N LYS A 30 -6.22 -26.73 -3.64
CA LYS A 30 -5.32 -26.05 -4.58
C LYS A 30 -5.78 -24.62 -4.89
N GLU A 31 -7.06 -24.43 -5.20
CA GLU A 31 -7.64 -23.11 -5.44
C GLU A 31 -7.47 -22.18 -4.25
N LYS A 32 -7.72 -22.69 -3.03
CA LYS A 32 -7.50 -21.94 -1.80
C LYS A 32 -6.04 -21.54 -1.64
N LYS A 33 -5.11 -22.49 -1.81
CA LYS A 33 -3.67 -22.22 -1.69
C LYS A 33 -3.19 -21.18 -2.69
N GLU A 34 -3.70 -21.19 -3.91
CA GLU A 34 -3.36 -20.19 -4.94
C GLU A 34 -3.95 -18.81 -4.59
N ALA A 35 -5.17 -18.77 -4.06
CA ALA A 35 -5.77 -17.52 -3.56
C ALA A 35 -4.97 -16.94 -2.39
N ASP A 36 -4.58 -17.76 -1.42
CA ASP A 36 -3.76 -17.36 -0.27
C ASP A 36 -2.38 -16.87 -0.71
N LYS A 37 -1.77 -17.53 -1.72
CA LYS A 37 -0.51 -17.07 -2.34
C LYS A 37 -0.67 -15.69 -2.98
N LYS A 38 -1.71 -15.51 -3.80
CA LYS A 38 -1.98 -14.23 -4.47
C LYS A 38 -2.23 -13.10 -3.48
N GLN A 39 -2.89 -13.40 -2.36
CA GLN A 39 -3.07 -12.45 -1.26
C GLN A 39 -1.74 -12.00 -0.66
N LEU A 40 -0.82 -12.94 -0.41
CA LEU A 40 0.52 -12.64 0.10
C LEU A 40 1.35 -11.81 -0.89
N GLU A 41 1.39 -12.21 -2.16
CA GLU A 41 2.07 -11.45 -3.21
C GLU A 41 1.54 -10.01 -3.30
N SER A 42 0.22 -9.86 -3.22
CA SER A 42 -0.41 -8.54 -3.24
C SER A 42 -0.10 -7.72 -1.99
N LEU A 43 0.01 -8.36 -0.82
CA LEU A 43 0.41 -7.69 0.42
C LEU A 43 1.86 -7.18 0.34
N PHE A 44 2.77 -7.99 -0.19
CA PHE A 44 4.18 -7.59 -0.36
C PHE A 44 4.34 -6.44 -1.35
N GLU A 45 3.63 -6.47 -2.48
CA GLU A 45 3.68 -5.36 -3.44
C GLU A 45 3.09 -4.07 -2.83
N LEU A 46 2.02 -4.15 -2.04
CA LEU A 46 1.50 -2.99 -1.31
C LEU A 46 2.53 -2.40 -0.34
N GLN A 47 3.20 -3.23 0.46
CA GLN A 47 4.22 -2.77 1.39
C GLN A 47 5.39 -2.09 0.66
N LYS A 48 5.84 -2.67 -0.45
CA LYS A 48 6.91 -2.09 -1.28
C LYS A 48 6.52 -0.72 -1.85
N ILE A 49 5.28 -0.56 -2.31
CA ILE A 49 4.77 0.72 -2.78
C ILE A 49 4.74 1.75 -1.65
N ASN A 50 4.26 1.38 -0.47
CA ASN A 50 4.24 2.26 0.69
C ASN A 50 5.64 2.68 1.13
N PHE A 51 6.62 1.77 1.14
CA PHE A 51 8.01 2.13 1.41
C PHE A 51 8.58 3.11 0.38
N LYS A 52 8.24 2.95 -0.90
CA LYS A 52 8.63 3.90 -1.95
C LYS A 52 8.06 5.30 -1.68
N LEU A 53 6.78 5.38 -1.30
CA LEU A 53 6.14 6.65 -0.92
C LEU A 53 6.79 7.28 0.31
N LEU A 54 7.03 6.48 1.36
CA LEU A 54 7.70 6.95 2.58
C LEU A 54 9.09 7.50 2.30
N SER A 55 9.90 6.78 1.51
CA SER A 55 11.22 7.27 1.09
C SER A 55 11.09 8.58 0.33
N SER A 56 10.19 8.63 -0.64
CA SER A 56 9.97 9.81 -1.48
C SER A 56 9.59 11.05 -0.68
N PHE A 57 8.66 10.90 0.27
CA PHE A 57 8.19 11.99 1.13
C PHE A 57 9.25 12.41 2.14
N THR A 58 9.99 11.46 2.71
CA THR A 58 11.09 11.75 3.64
C THR A 58 12.22 12.51 2.94
N ASP A 59 12.56 12.12 1.71
CA ASP A 59 13.55 12.83 0.90
C ASP A 59 13.10 14.27 0.58
N CYS A 60 11.80 14.45 0.29
CA CYS A 60 11.21 15.77 0.10
C CYS A 60 11.28 16.62 1.37
N LEU A 61 10.99 16.02 2.54
CA LEU A 61 11.05 16.71 3.83
C LEU A 61 12.48 17.16 4.13
N LEU A 62 13.48 16.32 3.90
CA LEU A 62 14.90 16.68 4.07
C LEU A 62 15.31 17.86 3.17
N ILE A 63 14.82 17.92 1.94
CA ILE A 63 15.08 19.04 1.03
C ILE A 63 14.39 20.32 1.54
N LEU A 64 13.16 20.20 2.01
CA LEU A 64 12.39 21.31 2.59
C LEU A 64 13.02 21.84 3.89
N ASP A 65 13.54 20.95 4.74
CA ASP A 65 14.26 21.32 5.96
C ASP A 65 15.56 22.06 5.66
N LYS A 66 16.33 21.58 4.69
CA LYS A 66 17.56 22.27 4.25
C LYS A 66 17.26 23.68 3.74
N TYR A 67 16.22 23.82 2.92
CA TYR A 67 15.76 25.14 2.45
C TYR A 67 15.39 26.07 3.61
N ALA A 68 14.74 25.55 4.65
CA ALA A 68 14.35 26.33 5.82
C ALA A 68 15.49 26.62 6.82
N LEU A 69 16.66 25.99 6.69
CA LEU A 69 17.77 26.19 7.65
C LEU A 69 18.92 27.03 7.08
N LEU A 70 19.09 27.08 5.77
CA LEU A 70 20.24 27.73 5.15
C LEU A 70 20.01 29.23 4.90
N PRO A 71 20.96 30.11 5.25
CA PRO A 71 20.91 31.52 4.89
C PRO A 71 21.08 31.68 3.37
N THR A 72 20.06 32.24 2.74
CA THR A 72 19.85 32.33 1.29
C THR A 72 20.94 33.13 0.56
N GLU A 73 21.80 33.84 1.27
CA GLU A 73 22.86 34.69 0.70
C GLU A 73 24.15 33.93 0.32
N LYS A 74 24.30 32.65 0.70
CA LYS A 74 25.54 31.88 0.42
C LYS A 74 25.39 30.70 -0.52
N GLU A 75 24.19 30.18 -0.70
CA GLU A 75 23.91 29.09 -1.62
C GLU A 75 22.67 29.46 -2.41
N ASP A 76 22.79 29.42 -3.74
CA ASP A 76 21.73 29.55 -4.74
C ASP A 76 20.77 28.35 -4.59
N TYR A 77 20.12 28.23 -3.43
CA TYR A 77 19.34 27.05 -3.07
C TYR A 77 18.00 27.14 -3.79
N ASP A 78 17.94 26.38 -4.87
CA ASP A 78 16.93 26.44 -5.90
C ASP A 78 15.52 26.13 -5.35
N ILE A 79 14.71 27.17 -5.19
CA ILE A 79 13.28 27.07 -4.85
C ILE A 79 12.56 26.17 -5.87
N ASP A 80 13.02 26.15 -7.13
CA ASP A 80 12.46 25.29 -8.16
C ASP A 80 12.76 23.82 -7.84
N LYS A 81 13.88 23.49 -7.20
CA LYS A 81 14.18 22.14 -6.74
C LYS A 81 13.21 21.67 -5.65
N VAL A 82 12.89 22.54 -4.68
CA VAL A 82 11.91 22.22 -3.62
C VAL A 82 10.52 22.04 -4.22
N THR A 83 10.11 23.01 -5.04
CA THR A 83 8.80 23.02 -5.71
C THR A 83 8.63 21.79 -6.60
N ARG A 84 9.64 21.48 -7.42
CA ARG A 84 9.67 20.31 -8.29
C ARG A 84 9.55 19.03 -7.47
N ARG A 85 10.28 18.91 -6.35
CA ARG A 85 10.21 17.70 -5.53
C ARG A 85 8.85 17.50 -4.88
N ILE A 86 8.22 18.55 -4.36
CA ILE A 86 6.86 18.47 -3.80
C ILE A 86 5.86 18.03 -4.89
N PHE A 87 6.00 18.56 -6.11
CA PHE A 87 5.18 18.18 -7.24
C PHE A 87 5.39 16.72 -7.66
N GLU A 88 6.64 16.26 -7.74
CA GLU A 88 7.00 14.86 -7.99
C GLU A 88 6.35 13.93 -6.96
N CYS A 89 6.44 14.24 -5.67
CA CYS A 89 5.80 13.44 -4.61
C CYS A 89 4.27 13.36 -4.79
N SER A 90 3.63 14.47 -5.18
CA SER A 90 2.19 14.47 -5.46
C SER A 90 1.82 13.58 -6.65
N ASN A 91 2.64 13.58 -7.70
CA ASN A 91 2.42 12.76 -8.88
C ASN A 91 2.68 11.28 -8.58
N GLU A 92 3.78 10.98 -7.89
CA GLU A 92 4.11 9.62 -7.44
C GLU A 92 2.97 9.05 -6.58
N LEU A 93 2.39 9.83 -5.66
CA LEU A 93 1.23 9.41 -4.87
C LEU A 93 0.01 9.08 -5.74
N ALA A 94 -0.24 9.88 -6.78
CA ALA A 94 -1.37 9.67 -7.68
C ALA A 94 -1.19 8.42 -8.57
N GLU A 95 0.01 8.21 -9.11
CA GLU A 95 0.36 7.05 -9.92
C GLU A 95 0.31 5.76 -9.08
N LEU A 96 0.95 5.78 -7.92
CA LEU A 96 1.04 4.62 -7.03
C LEU A 96 -0.30 4.27 -6.38
N ASN A 97 -1.25 5.21 -6.27
CA ASN A 97 -2.60 4.91 -5.80
C ASN A 97 -3.30 3.85 -6.67
N VAL A 98 -3.23 3.99 -8.00
CA VAL A 98 -3.90 3.04 -8.90
C VAL A 98 -3.31 1.64 -8.76
N ILE A 99 -1.98 1.55 -8.66
CA ILE A 99 -1.26 0.29 -8.48
C ILE A 99 -1.58 -0.30 -7.10
N SER A 100 -1.63 0.53 -6.06
CA SER A 100 -1.96 0.06 -4.71
C SER A 100 -3.36 -0.54 -4.66
N LEU A 101 -4.35 0.13 -5.27
CA LEU A 101 -5.72 -0.38 -5.32
C LEU A 101 -5.83 -1.71 -6.08
N SER A 102 -5.04 -1.92 -7.14
CA SER A 102 -5.05 -3.18 -7.90
C SER A 102 -4.51 -4.37 -7.10
N HIS A 103 -3.60 -4.14 -6.16
CA HIS A 103 -3.15 -5.17 -5.23
C HIS A 103 -4.12 -5.33 -4.05
N ALA A 104 -4.66 -4.24 -3.51
CA ALA A 104 -5.55 -4.27 -2.36
C ALA A 104 -6.85 -5.06 -2.61
N ILE A 105 -7.39 -5.05 -3.84
CA ILE A 105 -8.58 -5.84 -4.20
C ILE A 105 -8.38 -7.36 -4.02
N HIS A 106 -7.13 -7.83 -4.04
CA HIS A 106 -6.82 -9.25 -3.93
C HIS A 106 -6.73 -9.71 -2.46
N ILE A 107 -6.58 -8.79 -1.51
CA ILE A 107 -6.44 -9.09 -0.09
C ILE A 107 -7.81 -9.28 0.55
N ASN A 108 -8.54 -8.18 0.74
CA ASN A 108 -9.94 -8.17 1.16
C ASN A 108 -10.53 -6.75 0.99
N LYS A 109 -11.85 -6.64 1.16
CA LYS A 109 -12.60 -5.39 1.00
C LYS A 109 -12.17 -4.29 1.99
N ASP A 110 -11.81 -4.65 3.21
CA ASP A 110 -11.48 -3.69 4.26
C ASP A 110 -10.11 -3.07 4.00
N ILE A 111 -9.14 -3.85 3.52
CA ILE A 111 -7.84 -3.34 3.07
C ILE A 111 -7.96 -2.47 1.83
N PHE A 112 -8.82 -2.85 0.87
CA PHE A 112 -9.10 -1.99 -0.26
C PHE A 112 -9.61 -0.60 0.17
N LYS A 113 -10.55 -0.56 1.13
CA LYS A 113 -11.05 0.71 1.67
C LYS A 113 -9.97 1.48 2.41
N LEU A 114 -9.22 0.82 3.28
CA LEU A 114 -8.16 1.43 4.07
C LEU A 114 -7.09 2.09 3.17
N VAL A 115 -6.61 1.37 2.14
CA VAL A 115 -5.66 1.89 1.16
C VAL A 115 -6.25 3.09 0.42
N LYS A 116 -7.49 2.97 -0.07
CA LYS A 116 -8.18 4.05 -0.79
C LYS A 116 -8.31 5.31 0.06
N GLU A 117 -8.77 5.18 1.29
CA GLU A 117 -8.98 6.28 2.22
C GLU A 117 -7.63 6.93 2.58
N THR A 118 -6.61 6.13 2.89
CA THR A 118 -5.27 6.63 3.19
C THR A 118 -4.70 7.44 2.01
N HIS A 119 -4.75 6.92 0.78
CA HIS A 119 -4.25 7.66 -0.38
C HIS A 119 -5.05 8.94 -0.65
N LEU A 120 -6.37 8.90 -0.48
CA LEU A 120 -7.22 10.08 -0.65
C LEU A 120 -6.88 11.16 0.38
N GLU A 121 -6.83 10.80 1.66
CA GLU A 121 -6.53 11.74 2.75
C GLU A 121 -5.13 12.33 2.62
N THR A 122 -4.12 11.50 2.30
CA THR A 122 -2.76 11.98 2.03
C THR A 122 -2.75 12.94 0.85
N ARG A 123 -3.47 12.64 -0.24
CA ARG A 123 -3.55 13.52 -1.42
C ARG A 123 -4.20 14.87 -1.10
N LEU A 124 -5.16 14.91 -0.19
CA LEU A 124 -5.81 16.16 0.24
C LEU A 124 -4.87 17.10 1.01
N LEU A 125 -3.74 16.61 1.53
CA LEU A 125 -2.73 17.45 2.19
C LEU A 125 -1.86 18.21 1.18
N PHE A 126 -1.63 17.65 -0.02
CA PHE A 126 -0.69 18.20 -1.01
C PHE A 126 -1.00 19.63 -1.49
N PRO A 127 -2.25 20.07 -1.66
CA PRO A 127 -2.54 21.48 -1.96
C PRO A 127 -1.98 22.44 -0.91
N GLY A 128 -2.06 22.08 0.37
CA GLY A 128 -1.48 22.87 1.47
C GLY A 128 0.04 22.80 1.48
N ILE A 129 0.62 21.63 1.22
CA ILE A 129 2.08 21.44 1.14
C ILE A 129 2.67 22.23 -0.03
N GLN A 130 1.99 22.30 -1.17
CA GLN A 130 2.42 23.01 -2.38
C GLN A 130 2.26 24.53 -2.28
N LYS A 131 1.38 25.01 -1.41
CA LYS A 131 1.07 26.42 -1.30
C LYS A 131 2.32 27.21 -0.89
N SER A 132 2.70 28.17 -1.73
CA SER A 132 3.69 29.18 -1.39
C SER A 132 3.14 30.04 -0.25
N ASN A 133 3.85 30.04 0.87
CA ASN A 133 3.53 30.76 2.09
C ASN A 133 4.74 31.66 2.43
N PRO A 134 4.91 32.78 1.70
CA PRO A 134 6.05 33.66 1.91
C PRO A 134 6.07 34.17 3.37
N ASN A 135 7.12 33.83 4.11
CA ASN A 135 7.32 34.28 5.48
C ASN A 135 8.71 34.92 5.65
N MET A 136 8.85 35.83 6.61
CA MET A 136 10.12 36.49 6.90
C MET A 136 10.73 35.85 8.14
N VAL A 137 11.89 35.21 7.98
CA VAL A 137 12.62 34.56 9.08
C VAL A 137 14.05 35.11 9.09
N ASN A 138 14.46 35.72 10.21
CA ASN A 138 15.78 36.32 10.37
C ASN A 138 16.17 37.31 9.26
N GLY A 139 15.22 38.11 8.77
CA GLY A 139 15.45 39.10 7.70
C GLY A 139 15.34 38.56 6.27
N VAL A 140 15.10 37.25 6.10
CA VAL A 140 15.04 36.57 4.81
C VAL A 140 13.60 36.16 4.49
N VAL A 141 13.14 36.45 3.27
CA VAL A 141 11.85 35.95 2.75
C VAL A 141 12.02 34.50 2.29
N ARG A 142 11.22 33.58 2.81
CA ARG A 142 11.19 32.17 2.40
C ARG A 142 9.83 31.81 1.84
N THR A 143 9.81 31.11 0.71
CA THR A 143 8.59 30.70 -0.01
C THR A 143 7.83 29.60 0.74
N TYR A 144 8.55 28.74 1.46
CA TYR A 144 7.99 27.63 2.22
C TYR A 144 8.23 27.79 3.71
N SER A 145 7.23 27.38 4.49
CA SER A 145 7.14 27.59 5.93
C SER A 145 7.03 26.27 6.70
N ASP A 146 6.98 26.35 8.03
CA ASP A 146 6.73 25.20 8.89
C ASP A 146 5.34 24.57 8.65
N GLU A 147 4.37 25.31 8.11
CA GLU A 147 3.08 24.74 7.71
C GLU A 147 3.23 23.70 6.60
N ASN A 148 4.10 23.97 5.62
CA ASN A 148 4.38 23.04 4.51
C ASN A 148 5.05 21.76 5.04
N LYS A 149 6.00 21.93 5.98
CA LYS A 149 6.67 20.81 6.65
C LYS A 149 5.70 19.97 7.47
N ASN A 150 4.84 20.60 8.26
CA ASN A 150 3.84 19.92 9.06
C ASN A 150 2.86 19.14 8.17
N GLY A 151 2.43 19.73 7.04
CA GLY A 151 1.60 19.02 6.07
C GLY A 151 2.29 17.77 5.51
N LEU A 152 3.59 17.86 5.19
CA LEU A 152 4.36 16.72 4.69
C LEU A 152 4.61 15.65 5.76
N ASN A 153 4.87 16.06 7.01
CA ASN A 153 4.96 15.14 8.16
C ASN A 153 3.65 14.36 8.35
N LEU A 154 2.50 15.05 8.30
CA LEU A 154 1.19 14.38 8.39
C LEU A 154 0.97 13.40 7.23
N ALA A 155 1.44 13.73 6.02
CA ALA A 155 1.39 12.80 4.89
C ALA A 155 2.26 11.55 5.13
N ILE A 156 3.47 11.73 5.67
CA ILE A 156 4.37 10.63 6.04
C ILE A 156 3.72 9.73 7.10
N GLU A 157 3.16 10.34 8.16
CA GLU A 157 2.50 9.60 9.25
C GLU A 157 1.35 8.74 8.74
N LYS A 158 0.51 9.27 7.83
CA LYS A 158 -0.60 8.50 7.24
C LYS A 158 -0.12 7.27 6.48
N ILE A 159 0.91 7.41 5.63
CA ILE A 159 1.47 6.27 4.90
C ILE A 159 2.17 5.29 5.86
N ALA A 160 2.83 5.79 6.90
CA ALA A 160 3.49 4.96 7.90
C ALA A 160 2.50 4.12 8.71
N LEU A 161 1.35 4.69 9.08
CA LEU A 161 0.27 3.95 9.75
C LEU A 161 -0.28 2.83 8.87
N LEU A 162 -0.50 3.11 7.58
CA LEU A 162 -0.88 2.07 6.62
C LEU A 162 0.20 0.98 6.55
N GLN A 163 1.48 1.35 6.43
CA GLN A 163 2.59 0.40 6.36
C GLN A 163 2.65 -0.51 7.58
N ASN A 164 2.54 0.05 8.79
CA ASN A 164 2.53 -0.73 10.02
C ASN A 164 1.36 -1.71 10.06
N THR A 165 0.18 -1.29 9.59
CA THR A 165 -0.99 -2.17 9.48
C THR A 165 -0.71 -3.35 8.54
N LEU A 166 -0.11 -3.10 7.38
CA LEU A 166 0.23 -4.17 6.43
C LEU A 166 1.28 -5.13 6.96
N ILE A 167 2.27 -4.66 7.73
CA ILE A 167 3.29 -5.50 8.37
C ILE A 167 2.64 -6.42 9.41
N LEU A 168 1.76 -5.90 10.27
CA LEU A 168 1.05 -6.71 11.28
C LEU A 168 0.15 -7.80 10.64
N MET A 169 -0.38 -7.52 9.45
CA MET A 169 -1.16 -8.51 8.71
C MET A 169 -0.28 -9.61 8.12
N GLU A 170 0.95 -9.30 7.74
CA GLU A 170 1.87 -10.23 7.09
C GLU A 170 2.05 -11.52 7.89
N GLU A 171 2.32 -11.40 9.19
CA GLU A 171 2.52 -12.55 10.09
C GLU A 171 1.35 -13.53 10.00
N ASN A 172 0.12 -13.02 10.05
CA ASN A 172 -1.10 -13.82 9.97
C ASN A 172 -1.29 -14.48 8.59
N TYR A 173 -0.97 -13.76 7.51
CA TYR A 173 -1.13 -14.29 6.15
C TYR A 173 -0.07 -15.35 5.84
N VAL A 174 1.18 -15.15 6.29
CA VAL A 174 2.28 -16.12 6.12
C VAL A 174 1.96 -17.40 6.88
N GLU A 175 1.49 -17.30 8.12
CA GLU A 175 1.12 -18.48 8.92
C GLU A 175 0.01 -19.30 8.25
N ARG A 176 -1.01 -18.63 7.69
CA ARG A 176 -2.10 -19.32 6.98
C ARG A 176 -1.66 -20.00 5.69
N TYR A 177 -0.65 -19.48 5.00
CA TYR A 177 -0.16 -20.06 3.75
C TYR A 177 0.77 -21.25 3.96
N ILE A 178 1.56 -21.23 5.05
CA ILE A 178 2.50 -22.32 5.39
C ILE A 178 1.75 -23.56 5.91
N LYS A 179 0.64 -23.37 6.65
CA LYS A 179 -0.19 -24.44 7.20
C LYS A 179 -1.09 -25.09 6.14
#